data_AF-A0A934FTN3-F1
#
_entry.id   AF-A0A934FTN3-F1
#
_cell.length_a   1.000
_cell.length_b   1.000
_cell.length_c   1.000
_cell.angle_alpha   90.00
_cell.angle_beta   90.00
_cell.angle_gamma   90.00
#
_symmetry.space_group_name_H-M   'P 1'
#
loop_
_entity.id
_entity.type
_entity.pdbx_description
1 polymer ?
#
loop_
_entity_poly.entity_id
_entity_poly.type
_entity_poly.pdbx_seq_one_letter_code
_entity_poly.pdbx_strand_id
1 'polypeptide(L)'
;MKCRFCAELIQPEAIVCRFCGAVKSDGEWRRAAIAPRPARGLFTLKFAAAAFGFSAVLEVLSIGSAVPLAGELRGGLVAQVYHGAYTALFAALFVGLWQLRRWAYPLLSAGTCVYTIDNVRYVLDRPGLRARLASEINALRGIVDEESMLSTATWSALLFVACWWGFVLWVRRRRDLLVA
;
A
#
# COMPACT_ATOMS: atom_id res chain seq x y z
N MET A 1 19.63 -15.01 39.71
CA MET A 1 19.80 -16.23 38.88
C MET A 1 19.66 -15.87 37.39
N LYS A 2 20.08 -16.70 36.44
CA LYS A 2 19.87 -16.44 35.00
C LYS A 2 18.58 -17.10 34.50
N CYS A 3 17.84 -16.41 33.62
CA CYS A 3 16.68 -16.99 32.95
C CYS A 3 17.13 -18.07 31.96
N ARG A 4 16.50 -19.26 32.00
CA ARG A 4 16.83 -20.40 31.11
C ARG A 4 16.56 -20.12 29.62
N PHE A 5 15.75 -19.12 29.29
CA PHE A 5 15.34 -18.83 27.92
C PHE A 5 16.08 -17.67 27.26
N CYS A 6 16.41 -16.61 28.00
CA CYS A 6 17.07 -15.41 27.45
C CYS A 6 18.43 -15.10 28.10
N ALA A 7 18.91 -15.94 29.03
CA ALA A 7 20.19 -15.78 29.74
C ALA A 7 20.35 -14.50 30.59
N GLU A 8 19.34 -13.63 30.64
CA GLU A 8 19.32 -12.42 31.46
C GLU A 8 19.30 -12.71 32.96
N LEU A 9 19.90 -11.81 33.74
CA LEU A 9 19.87 -11.85 35.20
C LEU A 9 18.48 -11.46 35.71
N ILE A 10 17.88 -12.35 36.49
CA ILE A 10 16.57 -12.17 37.14
C ILE A 10 16.69 -12.35 38.65
N GLN A 11 15.79 -11.70 39.38
CA GLN A 11 15.65 -11.87 40.83
C GLN A 11 15.28 -13.33 41.15
N PRO A 12 15.84 -13.93 42.21
CA PRO A 12 15.54 -15.31 42.60
C PRO A 12 14.04 -15.57 42.84
N GLU A 13 13.32 -14.55 43.33
CA GLU A 13 11.90 -14.58 43.68
C GLU A 13 10.97 -14.30 42.48
N ALA A 14 11.54 -14.06 41.28
CA ALA A 14 10.76 -13.71 40.11
C ALA A 14 9.91 -14.90 39.62
N ILE A 15 8.59 -14.71 39.57
CA ILE A 15 7.62 -15.63 38.94
C ILE A 15 7.50 -15.43 37.42
N VAL A 16 7.91 -14.26 36.90
CA VAL A 16 7.90 -13.93 35.47
C VAL A 16 9.22 -13.26 35.08
N CYS A 17 9.80 -13.68 33.95
CA CYS A 17 10.96 -13.01 33.38
C CYS A 17 10.51 -11.76 32.61
N ARG A 18 10.86 -10.56 33.11
CA ARG A 18 10.49 -9.29 32.46
C ARG A 18 10.98 -9.14 31.01
N PHE A 19 12.06 -9.85 30.64
CA PHE A 19 12.70 -9.69 29.33
C PHE A 19 12.05 -10.56 28.25
N CYS A 20 11.80 -11.84 28.55
CA CYS A 20 11.27 -12.80 27.57
C CYS A 20 9.84 -13.27 27.86
N GLY A 21 9.25 -12.86 28.98
CA GLY A 21 7.91 -13.24 29.40
C GLY A 21 7.78 -14.68 29.91
N ALA A 22 8.87 -15.46 30.02
CA ALA A 22 8.81 -16.80 30.61
C ALA A 22 8.21 -16.76 32.02
N VAL A 23 7.39 -17.76 32.36
CA VAL A 23 6.65 -17.83 33.63
C VAL A 23 7.12 -19.08 34.38
N LYS A 24 7.28 -18.97 35.69
CA LYS A 24 7.58 -20.09 36.57
C LYS A 24 6.27 -20.67 37.12
N SER A 25 5.88 -21.85 36.66
CA SER A 25 4.71 -22.62 37.15
C SER A 25 5.22 -23.91 37.78
N ASP A 26 4.76 -24.25 38.99
CA ASP A 26 5.11 -25.51 39.66
C ASP A 26 6.62 -25.74 39.82
N GLY A 27 7.36 -24.66 40.03
CA GLY A 27 8.82 -24.69 40.14
C GLY A 27 9.57 -24.76 38.81
N GLU A 28 8.88 -25.03 37.70
CA GLU A 28 9.45 -25.11 36.35
C GLU A 28 9.28 -23.81 35.57
N TRP A 29 10.36 -23.39 34.90
CA TRP A 29 10.30 -22.28 33.95
C TRP A 29 9.71 -22.75 32.62
N ARG A 30 8.57 -22.20 32.26
CA ARG A 30 7.92 -22.40 30.96
C ARG A 30 8.00 -21.11 30.16
N ARG A 31 8.14 -21.19 28.84
CA ARG A 31 7.85 -19.99 28.03
C ARG A 31 6.40 -19.64 28.30
N ALA A 32 6.10 -18.37 28.61
CA ALA A 32 4.73 -17.92 28.41
C ALA A 32 4.39 -18.30 26.98
N ALA A 33 3.22 -18.91 26.78
CA ALA A 33 2.55 -18.75 25.51
C ALA A 33 2.55 -17.23 25.29
N ILE A 34 3.37 -16.76 24.34
CA ILE A 34 3.42 -15.34 24.01
C ILE A 34 1.97 -15.04 23.69
N ALA A 35 1.28 -14.33 24.59
CA ALA A 35 -0.05 -13.86 24.31
C ALA A 35 0.08 -13.17 22.96
N PRO A 36 -0.64 -13.62 21.91
CA PRO A 36 -0.45 -13.08 20.58
C PRO A 36 -0.57 -11.57 20.74
N ARG A 37 0.53 -10.85 20.49
CA ARG A 37 0.50 -9.38 20.55
C ARG A 37 -0.69 -9.00 19.67
N PRO A 38 -1.64 -8.18 20.16
CA PRO A 38 -2.74 -7.74 19.31
C PRO A 38 -2.11 -7.23 18.04
N ALA A 39 -2.50 -7.80 16.90
CA ALA A 39 -1.83 -7.62 15.61
C ALA A 39 -1.94 -6.15 15.19
N ARG A 40 -1.06 -5.30 15.74
CA ARG A 40 -1.03 -3.86 15.48
C ARG A 40 -0.77 -3.67 13.99
N GLY A 41 -1.77 -3.16 13.28
CA GLY A 41 -1.74 -3.00 11.82
C GLY A 41 -2.66 -3.94 11.04
N LEU A 42 -3.31 -4.92 11.67
CA LEU A 42 -4.28 -5.78 11.00
C LEU A 42 -5.42 -4.97 10.38
N PHE A 43 -5.98 -4.01 11.14
CA PHE A 43 -7.01 -3.11 10.63
C PHE A 43 -6.52 -2.34 9.40
N THR A 44 -5.31 -1.77 9.44
CA THR A 44 -4.72 -1.04 8.30
C THR A 44 -4.57 -1.92 7.07
N LEU A 45 -4.13 -3.18 7.23
CA LEU A 45 -4.03 -4.14 6.11
C LEU A 45 -5.40 -4.49 5.54
N LYS A 46 -6.40 -4.72 6.40
CA LYS A 46 -7.77 -5.04 5.98
C LYS A 46 -8.48 -3.86 5.32
N PHE A 47 -8.28 -2.66 5.85
CA PHE A 47 -8.78 -1.43 5.26
C PHE A 47 -8.14 -1.17 3.91
N ALA A 48 -6.81 -1.27 3.80
CA ALA A 48 -6.10 -1.14 2.53
C ALA A 48 -6.56 -2.19 1.51
N ALA A 49 -6.75 -3.43 1.95
CA ALA A 49 -7.32 -4.47 1.10
C ALA A 49 -8.70 -4.04 0.58
N ALA A 50 -9.63 -3.63 1.44
CA ALA A 50 -10.95 -3.16 1.02
C ALA A 50 -10.87 -1.98 0.03
N ALA A 51 -9.97 -1.03 0.26
CA ALA A 51 -9.73 0.08 -0.66
C ALA A 51 -9.25 -0.42 -2.04
N PHE A 52 -8.33 -1.39 -2.10
CA PHE A 52 -7.95 -2.03 -3.36
C PHE A 52 -9.13 -2.76 -4.03
N GLY A 53 -9.97 -3.43 -3.24
CA GLY A 53 -11.18 -4.07 -3.77
C GLY A 53 -12.12 -3.05 -4.41
N PHE A 54 -12.31 -1.90 -3.76
CA PHE A 54 -13.08 -0.79 -4.33
C PHE A 54 -12.44 -0.20 -5.58
N SER A 55 -11.10 0.00 -5.58
CA SER A 55 -10.38 0.43 -6.78
C SER A 55 -10.55 -0.54 -7.95
N ALA A 56 -10.52 -1.86 -7.70
CA ALA A 56 -10.77 -2.85 -8.74
C ALA A 56 -12.16 -2.71 -9.36
N VAL A 57 -13.20 -2.44 -8.55
CA VAL A 57 -14.55 -2.16 -9.06
C VAL A 57 -14.57 -0.91 -9.91
N LEU A 58 -13.94 0.18 -9.46
CA LEU A 58 -13.87 1.42 -10.24
C LEU A 58 -13.14 1.26 -11.58
N GLU A 59 -12.08 0.45 -11.63
CA GLU A 59 -11.37 0.14 -12.87
C GLU A 59 -12.26 -0.62 -13.87
N VAL A 60 -13.05 -1.59 -13.39
CA VAL A 60 -14.03 -2.30 -14.23
C VAL A 60 -15.08 -1.34 -14.78
N LEU A 61 -15.62 -0.45 -13.94
CA LEU A 61 -16.59 0.56 -14.37
C LEU A 61 -15.99 1.56 -15.37
N SER A 62 -14.68 1.79 -15.28
CA SER A 62 -13.92 2.70 -16.14
C SER A 62 -13.33 2.04 -17.39
N ILE A 63 -13.63 0.77 -17.66
CA ILE A 63 -12.90 -0.01 -18.69
C ILE A 63 -12.97 0.57 -20.11
N GLY A 64 -13.99 1.37 -20.43
CA GLY A 64 -14.15 2.08 -21.69
C GLY A 64 -13.55 3.49 -21.73
N SER A 65 -13.03 3.98 -20.61
CA SER A 65 -12.48 5.34 -20.49
C SER A 65 -11.12 5.45 -21.16
N ALA A 66 -10.79 6.62 -21.71
CA ALA A 66 -9.48 6.87 -22.29
C ALA A 66 -8.43 7.07 -21.19
N VAL A 67 -7.25 6.49 -21.38
CA VAL A 67 -6.15 6.54 -20.41
C VAL A 67 -4.98 7.36 -20.95
N PRO A 68 -4.38 8.25 -20.15
CA PRO A 68 -3.17 8.97 -20.56
C PRO A 68 -1.98 8.02 -20.51
N LEU A 69 -1.46 7.63 -21.68
CA LEU A 69 -0.32 6.72 -21.81
C LEU A 69 0.71 7.30 -22.77
N ALA A 70 1.94 7.47 -22.27
CA ALA A 70 3.07 8.02 -23.01
C ALA A 70 2.77 9.40 -23.66
N GLY A 71 2.01 10.23 -22.93
CA GLY A 71 1.66 11.59 -23.33
C GLY A 71 0.51 11.75 -24.32
N GLU A 72 -0.16 10.65 -24.66
CA GLU A 72 -1.36 10.66 -25.50
C GLU A 72 -2.54 10.01 -24.76
N LEU A 73 -3.75 10.48 -25.03
CA LEU A 73 -4.97 9.81 -24.59
C LEU A 73 -5.20 8.59 -25.48
N ARG A 74 -4.99 7.39 -24.91
CA ARG A 74 -5.23 6.12 -25.57
C ARG A 74 -6.63 5.64 -25.21
N GLY A 75 -7.45 5.35 -26.22
CA GLY A 75 -8.76 4.72 -26.06
C GLY A 75 -8.79 3.28 -26.59
N GLY A 76 -10.00 2.72 -26.70
CA GLY A 76 -10.22 1.43 -27.35
C GLY A 76 -9.52 0.25 -26.66
N LEU A 77 -8.96 -0.67 -27.45
CA LEU A 77 -8.36 -1.90 -26.94
C LEU A 77 -7.19 -1.64 -25.97
N VAL A 78 -6.36 -0.61 -26.25
CA VAL A 78 -5.22 -0.28 -25.39
C VAL A 78 -5.68 0.13 -24.00
N ALA A 79 -6.72 0.97 -23.92
CA ALA A 79 -7.31 1.38 -22.65
C ALA A 79 -7.96 0.22 -21.91
N GLN A 80 -8.68 -0.65 -22.61
CA GLN A 80 -9.30 -1.84 -22.02
C GLN A 80 -8.25 -2.79 -21.42
N VAL A 81 -7.13 -3.01 -22.11
CA VAL A 81 -6.01 -3.82 -21.58
C VAL A 81 -5.40 -3.15 -20.36
N TYR A 82 -5.21 -1.83 -20.38
CA TYR A 82 -4.69 -1.07 -19.24
C TYR A 82 -5.60 -1.22 -18.00
N HIS A 83 -6.89 -0.90 -18.14
CA HIS A 83 -7.88 -1.04 -17.06
C HIS A 83 -8.00 -2.48 -16.58
N GLY A 84 -7.97 -3.46 -17.51
CA GLY A 84 -7.97 -4.87 -17.18
C GLY A 84 -6.75 -5.28 -16.34
N ALA A 85 -5.56 -4.79 -16.69
CA ALA A 85 -4.33 -5.06 -15.94
C ALA A 85 -4.38 -4.45 -14.52
N TYR A 86 -4.85 -3.21 -14.39
CA TYR A 86 -5.01 -2.56 -13.08
C TYR A 86 -6.12 -3.20 -12.24
N THR A 87 -7.23 -3.60 -12.86
CA THR A 87 -8.29 -4.40 -12.22
C THR A 87 -7.70 -5.67 -11.62
N ALA A 88 -6.96 -6.45 -12.41
CA ALA A 88 -6.34 -7.69 -11.97
C ALA A 88 -5.33 -7.46 -10.83
N LEU A 89 -4.50 -6.42 -10.95
CA LEU A 89 -3.55 -6.02 -9.92
C LEU A 89 -4.24 -5.67 -8.61
N PHE A 90 -5.27 -4.81 -8.65
CA PHE A 90 -6.01 -4.39 -7.46
C PHE A 90 -6.82 -5.54 -6.84
N ALA A 91 -7.46 -6.38 -7.66
CA ALA A 91 -8.15 -7.57 -7.17
C ALA A 91 -7.18 -8.56 -6.49
N ALA A 92 -6.01 -8.79 -7.07
CA ALA A 92 -4.98 -9.62 -6.48
C ALA A 92 -4.44 -9.01 -5.17
N LEU A 93 -4.23 -7.69 -5.10
CA LEU A 93 -3.83 -7.00 -3.87
C LEU A 93 -4.91 -7.06 -2.79
N PHE A 94 -6.19 -6.92 -3.16
CA PHE A 94 -7.31 -7.13 -2.25
C PHE A 94 -7.26 -8.55 -1.67
N VAL A 95 -7.23 -9.59 -2.51
CA VAL A 95 -7.18 -10.98 -2.06
C VAL A 95 -5.95 -11.24 -1.19
N GLY A 96 -4.79 -10.80 -1.65
CA GLY A 96 -3.51 -11.00 -0.97
C GLY A 96 -3.47 -10.34 0.40
N LEU A 97 -3.85 -9.07 0.51
CA LEU A 97 -3.84 -8.35 1.79
C LEU A 97 -5.00 -8.77 2.70
N TRP A 98 -6.18 -9.10 2.13
CA TRP A 98 -7.31 -9.59 2.91
C TRP A 98 -7.01 -10.95 3.54
N GLN A 99 -6.37 -11.85 2.80
CA GLN A 99 -5.95 -13.16 3.33
C GLN A 99 -4.57 -13.12 4.00
N LEU A 100 -3.95 -11.93 4.11
CA LEU A 100 -2.62 -11.72 4.68
C LEU A 100 -1.54 -12.61 4.02
N ARG A 101 -1.59 -12.83 2.71
CA ARG A 101 -0.62 -13.67 2.00
C ARG A 101 0.72 -12.96 1.79
N ARG A 102 1.82 -13.69 1.94
CA ARG A 102 3.19 -13.17 1.72
C ARG A 102 3.45 -12.66 0.30
N TRP A 103 2.80 -13.23 -0.70
CA TRP A 103 2.92 -12.78 -2.10
C TRP A 103 2.28 -11.40 -2.34
N ALA A 104 1.44 -10.89 -1.43
CA ALA A 104 0.87 -9.56 -1.55
C ALA A 104 1.94 -8.45 -1.50
N TYR A 105 3.01 -8.65 -0.72
CA TYR A 105 4.10 -7.68 -0.61
C TYR A 105 4.91 -7.48 -1.90
N PRO A 106 5.46 -8.52 -2.56
CA PRO A 106 6.16 -8.33 -3.82
C PRO A 106 5.22 -7.79 -4.91
N LEU A 107 3.95 -8.19 -4.92
CA LEU A 107 2.96 -7.64 -5.85
C LEU A 107 2.71 -6.14 -5.61
N LEU A 108 2.54 -5.73 -4.35
CA LEU A 108 2.35 -4.33 -3.96
C LEU A 108 3.57 -3.50 -4.39
N SER A 109 4.77 -4.02 -4.12
CA SER A 109 6.02 -3.36 -4.48
C SER A 109 6.16 -3.20 -6.00
N ALA A 110 5.86 -4.26 -6.76
CA ALA A 110 5.91 -4.21 -8.23
C ALA A 110 4.88 -3.22 -8.80
N GLY A 111 3.64 -3.25 -8.29
CA GLY A 111 2.60 -2.29 -8.66
C GLY A 111 3.00 -0.84 -8.35
N THR A 112 3.58 -0.58 -7.19
CA THR A 112 4.10 0.74 -6.83
C THR A 112 5.24 1.18 -7.74
N CYS A 113 6.15 0.29 -8.16
CA CYS A 113 7.19 0.62 -9.13
C CYS A 113 6.59 1.01 -10.48
N VAL A 114 5.64 0.23 -11.01
CA VAL A 114 4.96 0.54 -12.29
C VAL A 114 4.22 1.88 -12.18
N TYR A 115 3.44 2.08 -11.12
CA TYR A 115 2.74 3.34 -10.85
C TYR A 115 3.69 4.54 -10.75
N THR A 116 4.86 4.36 -10.12
CA THR A 116 5.88 5.41 -10.03
C THR A 116 6.41 5.78 -11.40
N ILE A 117 6.74 4.80 -12.25
CA ILE A 117 7.21 5.05 -13.61
C ILE A 117 6.16 5.80 -14.42
N ASP A 118 4.90 5.38 -14.32
CA ASP A 118 3.78 6.01 -15.00
C ASP A 118 3.59 7.47 -14.57
N ASN A 119 3.62 7.73 -13.25
CA ASN A 119 3.47 9.08 -12.70
C ASN A 119 4.68 9.98 -13.02
N VAL A 120 5.90 9.44 -13.01
CA VAL A 120 7.08 10.22 -13.42
C VAL A 120 6.95 10.64 -14.88
N ARG A 121 6.54 9.73 -15.77
CA ARG A 121 6.27 10.08 -17.18
C ARG A 121 5.17 11.14 -17.30
N TYR A 122 4.09 10.97 -16.55
CA TYR A 122 2.97 11.92 -16.52
C TYR A 122 3.38 13.32 -16.05
N VAL A 123 4.17 13.42 -14.97
CA VAL A 123 4.66 14.70 -14.42
C VAL A 123 5.65 15.38 -15.37
N LEU A 124 6.49 14.61 -16.06
CA LEU A 124 7.43 15.13 -17.04
C LEU A 124 6.74 15.61 -18.32
N ASP A 125 5.60 15.01 -18.67
CA ASP A 125 4.84 15.35 -19.88
C ASP A 125 3.78 16.44 -19.64
N ARG A 126 4.25 17.68 -19.48
CA ARG A 126 3.40 18.87 -19.36
C ARG A 126 2.37 19.02 -20.50
N PRO A 127 2.70 18.75 -21.78
CA PRO A 127 1.71 18.78 -22.87
C PRO A 127 0.56 17.79 -22.70
N GLY A 128 0.83 16.52 -22.39
CA GLY A 128 -0.22 15.53 -22.18
C GLY A 128 -1.06 15.82 -20.93
N LEU A 129 -0.43 16.36 -19.88
CA LEU A 129 -1.13 16.85 -18.69
C LEU A 129 -2.15 17.95 -19.04
N ARG A 130 -1.74 18.94 -19.83
CA ARG A 130 -2.64 19.99 -20.33
C ARG A 130 -3.77 19.44 -21.17
N ALA A 131 -3.49 18.51 -22.08
CA ALA A 131 -4.50 17.90 -22.93
C ALA A 131 -5.56 17.14 -22.12
N ARG A 132 -5.15 16.43 -21.06
CA ARG A 132 -6.05 15.74 -20.14
C ARG A 132 -6.93 16.71 -19.36
N LEU A 133 -6.34 17.78 -18.83
CA LEU A 133 -7.04 18.77 -18.03
C LEU A 133 -7.76 19.82 -18.88
N ALA A 134 -7.69 19.76 -20.21
CA ALA A 134 -8.19 20.81 -21.09
C ALA A 134 -9.68 21.10 -20.87
N SER A 135 -10.50 20.07 -20.64
CA SER A 135 -11.92 20.25 -20.33
C SER A 135 -12.13 20.97 -18.99
N GLU A 136 -11.31 20.68 -17.99
CA GLU A 136 -11.40 21.23 -16.64
C GLU A 136 -10.86 22.66 -16.58
N ILE A 137 -9.73 22.91 -17.24
CA ILE A 137 -9.14 24.25 -17.43
C ILE A 137 -10.13 25.15 -18.14
N ASN A 138 -10.80 24.66 -19.19
CA ASN A 138 -11.82 25.43 -19.88
C ASN A 138 -13.05 25.69 -18.99
N ALA A 139 -13.48 24.71 -18.19
CA ALA A 139 -14.61 24.87 -17.28
C ALA A 139 -14.34 25.86 -16.13
N LEU A 140 -13.10 25.96 -15.66
CA LEU A 140 -12.68 26.81 -14.53
C LEU A 140 -11.99 28.10 -14.97
N ARG A 141 -12.05 28.41 -16.27
CA ARG A 141 -11.36 29.55 -16.87
C ARG A 141 -11.78 30.85 -16.20
N GLY A 142 -10.81 31.60 -15.71
CA GLY A 142 -11.03 32.90 -15.03
C GLY A 142 -11.28 32.80 -13.52
N ILE A 143 -11.42 31.59 -12.96
CA ILE A 143 -11.47 31.35 -11.51
C ILE A 143 -10.11 30.86 -11.01
N VAL A 144 -9.50 29.93 -11.75
CA VAL A 144 -8.21 29.32 -11.41
C VAL A 144 -7.26 29.49 -12.58
N ASP A 145 -6.01 29.85 -12.28
CA ASP A 145 -4.97 29.94 -13.29
C ASP A 145 -4.49 28.55 -13.74
N GLU A 146 -4.20 28.41 -15.03
CA GLU A 146 -3.78 27.15 -15.64
C GLU A 146 -2.52 26.59 -14.95
N GLU A 147 -1.54 27.45 -14.65
CA GLU A 147 -0.30 27.04 -14.01
C GLU A 147 -0.55 26.47 -12.61
N SER A 148 -1.52 27.05 -11.88
CA SER A 148 -1.95 26.54 -10.58
C SER A 148 -2.53 25.14 -10.71
N MET A 149 -3.40 24.89 -11.70
CA MET A 149 -3.99 23.55 -11.92
C MET A 149 -2.92 22.51 -12.26
N LEU A 150 -1.97 22.84 -13.14
CA LEU A 150 -0.87 21.95 -13.53
C LEU A 150 0.08 21.67 -12.35
N SER A 151 0.38 22.70 -11.56
CA SER A 151 1.20 22.58 -10.35
C SER A 151 0.52 21.69 -9.30
N THR A 152 -0.76 21.91 -9.03
CA THR A 152 -1.54 21.08 -8.12
C THR A 152 -1.56 19.62 -8.57
N ALA A 153 -1.83 19.35 -9.86
CA ALA A 153 -1.82 17.99 -10.40
C ALA A 153 -0.45 17.31 -10.22
N THR A 154 0.63 18.07 -10.44
CA THR A 154 2.02 17.59 -10.24
C THR A 154 2.28 17.24 -8.78
N TRP A 155 1.97 18.15 -7.85
CA TRP A 155 2.19 17.93 -6.42
C TRP A 155 1.33 16.78 -5.87
N SER A 156 0.08 16.66 -6.33
CA SER A 156 -0.78 15.54 -6.00
C SER A 156 -0.17 14.22 -6.48
N ALA A 157 0.30 14.14 -7.73
CA ALA A 157 0.95 12.95 -8.26
C ALA A 157 2.18 12.54 -7.43
N LEU A 158 3.05 13.51 -7.10
CA LEU A 158 4.24 13.26 -6.27
C LEU A 158 3.88 12.81 -4.85
N LEU A 159 2.88 13.44 -4.23
CA LEU A 159 2.38 13.05 -2.91
C LEU A 159 1.83 11.63 -2.92
N PHE A 160 1.03 11.27 -3.94
CA PHE A 160 0.52 9.90 -4.07
C PHE A 160 1.65 8.88 -4.22
N VAL A 161 2.65 9.15 -5.06
CA VAL A 161 3.84 8.29 -5.18
C VAL A 161 4.54 8.13 -3.84
N ALA A 162 4.76 9.22 -3.10
CA ALA A 162 5.38 9.18 -1.78
C ALA A 162 4.54 8.36 -0.76
N CYS A 163 3.22 8.53 -0.76
CA CYS A 163 2.30 7.76 0.08
C CYS A 163 2.34 6.26 -0.25
N TRP A 164 2.40 5.89 -1.53
CA TRP A 164 2.51 4.50 -1.95
C TRP A 164 3.81 3.86 -1.47
N TRP A 165 4.94 4.54 -1.64
CA TRP A 165 6.22 4.07 -1.10
C TRP A 165 6.21 4.00 0.42
N GLY A 166 5.60 4.98 1.10
CA GLY A 166 5.38 4.94 2.54
C GLY A 166 4.59 3.70 2.97
N PHE A 167 3.53 3.34 2.23
CA PHE A 167 2.75 2.14 2.49
C PHE A 167 3.54 0.85 2.21
N VAL A 168 4.29 0.76 1.12
CA VAL A 168 5.20 -0.39 0.84
C VAL A 168 6.19 -0.59 1.99
N LEU A 169 6.85 0.47 2.44
CA LEU A 169 7.81 0.42 3.55
C LEU A 169 7.13 0.04 4.87
N TRP A 170 5.90 0.51 5.08
CA TRP A 170 5.09 0.13 6.24
C TRP A 170 4.72 -1.36 6.21
N VAL A 171 4.25 -1.89 5.07
CA VAL A 171 3.95 -3.33 4.89
C VAL A 171 5.22 -4.17 5.06
N ARG A 172 6.37 -3.72 4.53
CA ARG A 172 7.67 -4.38 4.72
C ARG A 172 8.01 -4.56 6.20
N ARG A 173 7.77 -3.53 7.02
CA ARG A 173 7.97 -3.58 8.48
C ARG A 173 6.96 -4.49 9.19
N ARG A 174 5.81 -4.76 8.57
CA ARG A 174 4.70 -5.59 9.09
C ARG A 174 4.58 -6.95 8.39
N ARG A 175 5.63 -7.40 7.69
CA ARG A 175 5.65 -8.68 6.97
C ARG A 175 5.43 -9.90 7.86
N ASP A 176 5.64 -9.76 9.17
CA ASP A 176 5.36 -10.76 10.20
C ASP A 176 3.86 -11.08 10.31
N LEU A 177 2.99 -10.15 9.94
CA LEU A 177 1.55 -10.38 9.85
C LEU A 177 1.14 -11.21 8.64
N LEU A 178 2.03 -11.39 7.65
CA LEU A 178 1.74 -12.11 6.43
C LEU A 178 2.06 -13.61 6.57
N VAL A 179 1.03 -14.43 6.35
CA VAL A 179 1.08 -15.89 6.33
C VAL A 179 1.54 -16.40 4.97
N ALA A 180 2.15 -17.59 4.96
CA ALA A 180 2.66 -18.24 3.76
C ALA A 180 1.57 -18.45 2.70
#